data_AF-A0A9Y4K0D6-F1
#
_entry.id   AF-A0A9Y4K0D6-F1
#
_cell.length_a   1.000
_cell.length_b   1.000
_cell.length_c   1.000
_cell.angle_alpha   90.00
_cell.angle_beta   90.00
_cell.angle_gamma   90.00
#
_symmetry.space_group_name_H-M   'P 1'
#
loop_
_entity.id
_entity.type
_entity.pdbx_description
1 polymer ?
#
loop_
_entity_poly.entity_id
_entity_poly.type
_entity_poly.pdbx_seq_one_letter_code
_entity_poly.pdbx_strand_id
1 'polypeptide(L)'
;MCVWVCFLVCVSVTGWFLTAEQIMTGEPHTVPVNNCQVLKEARFAVAEFNKANVQEQFAYKVLNITSAKMQIVAGINYILEVWLGRTVCKKSHTADSEPCALHPEPKECQCHFIVTDVPWENSRALTLNKCHPN
;
A
#
# COMPACT_ATOMS: atom_id res chain seq x y z
N MET A 1 -64.75 5.70 8.51
CA MET A 1 -65.29 5.35 9.84
C MET A 1 -64.16 4.67 10.62
N CYS A 2 -63.94 5.11 11.87
CA CYS A 2 -62.87 4.78 12.81
C CYS A 2 -62.89 3.26 13.21
N VAL A 3 -61.88 2.60 13.80
CA VAL A 3 -60.99 2.88 14.96
C VAL A 3 -59.85 1.83 14.93
N TRP A 4 -58.55 2.20 14.87
CA TRP A 4 -57.54 2.24 15.95
C TRP A 4 -57.33 0.94 16.76
N VAL A 5 -56.12 0.35 16.73
CA VAL A 5 -55.23 0.15 17.90
C VAL A 5 -53.79 -0.07 17.42
N CYS A 6 -52.87 0.78 17.91
CA CYS A 6 -51.44 0.62 17.85
C CYS A 6 -50.97 -0.49 18.82
N PHE A 7 -50.17 -1.45 18.37
CA PHE A 7 -49.20 -2.12 19.25
C PHE A 7 -47.85 -2.22 18.56
N LEU A 8 -46.94 -1.38 19.05
CA LEU A 8 -45.51 -1.47 18.89
C LEU A 8 -45.02 -2.83 19.40
N VAL A 9 -44.51 -3.66 18.50
CA VAL A 9 -43.54 -4.68 18.89
C VAL A 9 -42.33 -4.54 17.97
N CYS A 10 -41.38 -3.72 18.41
CA CYS A 10 -40.03 -3.67 17.86
C CYS A 10 -39.36 -5.00 18.20
N VAL A 11 -39.60 -6.04 17.39
CA VAL A 11 -38.76 -7.24 17.45
C VAL A 11 -37.46 -6.90 16.74
N SER A 12 -36.49 -6.57 17.57
CA SER A 12 -35.07 -6.44 17.28
C SER A 12 -34.58 -7.65 16.47
N VAL A 13 -34.45 -7.47 15.16
CA VAL A 13 -33.34 -8.07 14.45
C VAL A 13 -32.33 -6.95 14.32
N THR A 14 -31.48 -6.78 15.33
CA THR A 14 -30.20 -6.10 15.15
C THR A 14 -29.35 -7.01 14.27
N GLY A 15 -29.79 -7.18 13.02
CA GLY A 15 -28.94 -7.63 11.95
C GLY A 15 -27.90 -6.54 11.82
N TRP A 16 -26.66 -6.84 12.21
CA TRP A 16 -25.53 -6.13 11.68
C TRP A 16 -25.63 -6.24 10.16
N PHE A 17 -26.23 -5.24 9.53
CA PHE A 17 -26.12 -5.05 8.10
C PHE A 17 -24.64 -4.78 7.86
N LEU A 18 -23.90 -5.82 7.46
CA LEU A 18 -22.61 -5.66 6.80
C LEU A 18 -22.91 -4.92 5.50
N THR A 19 -22.81 -3.60 5.54
CA THR A 19 -22.81 -2.79 4.32
C THR A 19 -21.59 -3.22 3.54
N ALA A 20 -21.79 -3.99 2.47
CA ALA A 20 -20.74 -4.20 1.48
C ALA A 20 -20.44 -2.83 0.88
N GLU A 21 -19.29 -2.24 1.21
CA GLU A 21 -18.82 -1.01 0.56
C GLU A 21 -18.73 -1.30 -0.94
N GLN A 22 -19.52 -0.59 -1.75
CA GLN A 22 -19.42 -0.69 -3.20
C GLN A 22 -18.08 -0.06 -3.62
N ILE A 23 -17.14 -0.89 -4.09
CA ILE A 23 -15.88 -0.42 -4.65
C ILE A 23 -16.18 0.27 -5.98
N MET A 24 -16.21 1.60 -5.98
CA MET A 24 -16.29 2.39 -7.20
C MET A 24 -14.97 2.29 -7.97
N THR A 25 -15.04 1.93 -9.25
CA THR A 25 -13.87 1.88 -10.13
C THR A 25 -13.41 3.30 -10.47
N GLY A 26 -12.10 3.50 -10.64
CA GLY A 26 -11.54 4.79 -11.08
C GLY A 26 -11.21 5.79 -9.97
N GLU A 27 -11.86 5.74 -8.80
CA GLU A 27 -11.47 6.56 -7.64
C GLU A 27 -10.50 5.79 -6.72
N PRO A 28 -9.40 6.42 -6.25
CA PRO A 28 -8.56 5.82 -5.23
C PRO A 28 -9.30 5.67 -3.90
N HIS A 29 -9.47 4.45 -3.43
CA HIS A 29 -10.03 4.15 -2.11
C HIS A 29 -8.95 3.61 -1.17
N THR A 30 -9.09 3.92 0.12
CA THR A 30 -8.14 3.48 1.15
C THR A 30 -8.23 1.97 1.35
N VAL A 31 -7.08 1.31 1.48
CA VAL A 31 -6.97 -0.12 1.79
C VAL A 31 -6.07 -0.33 3.00
N PRO A 32 -6.24 -1.42 3.77
CA PRO A 32 -5.40 -1.69 4.93
C PRO A 32 -3.92 -1.81 4.55
N VAL A 33 -3.04 -1.12 5.29
CA VAL A 33 -1.58 -1.12 5.02
C VAL A 33 -0.93 -2.48 5.24
N ASN A 34 -1.55 -3.36 6.03
CA ASN A 34 -1.12 -4.73 6.29
C ASN A 34 -1.68 -5.75 5.28
N ASN A 35 -2.43 -5.30 4.26
CA ASN A 35 -2.93 -6.17 3.21
C ASN A 35 -1.76 -6.81 2.43
N CYS A 36 -1.82 -8.12 2.17
CA CYS A 36 -0.74 -8.85 1.51
C CYS A 36 -0.34 -8.26 0.15
N GLN A 37 -1.29 -7.74 -0.64
CA GLN A 37 -0.99 -7.10 -1.93
C GLN A 37 -0.31 -5.75 -1.73
N VAL A 38 -0.74 -4.95 -0.76
CA VAL A 38 -0.06 -3.69 -0.41
C VAL A 38 1.39 -3.95 -0.01
N LEU A 39 1.62 -4.96 0.83
CA LEU A 39 2.98 -5.35 1.25
C LEU A 39 3.84 -5.83 0.07
N LYS A 40 3.24 -6.59 -0.86
CA LYS A 40 3.91 -7.07 -2.08
C LYS A 40 4.30 -5.92 -2.99
N GLU A 41 3.40 -4.97 -3.24
CA GLU A 41 3.68 -3.82 -4.12
C GLU A 41 4.60 -2.79 -3.46
N ALA A 42 4.54 -2.60 -2.14
CA ALA A 42 5.54 -1.80 -1.41
C ALA A 42 6.95 -2.39 -1.55
N ARG A 43 7.12 -3.72 -1.42
CA ARG A 43 8.42 -4.39 -1.61
C ARG A 43 8.93 -4.20 -3.03
N PHE A 44 8.06 -4.28 -4.03
CA PHE A 44 8.42 -4.01 -5.41
C PHE A 44 8.86 -2.57 -5.63
N ALA A 45 8.09 -1.59 -5.15
CA ALA A 45 8.43 -0.18 -5.26
C ALA A 45 9.81 0.12 -4.67
N VAL A 46 10.12 -0.45 -3.50
CA VAL A 46 11.43 -0.28 -2.87
C VAL A 46 12.55 -0.97 -3.65
N ALA A 47 12.30 -2.13 -4.24
CA ALA A 47 13.28 -2.79 -5.11
C ALA A 47 13.59 -1.93 -6.34
N GLU A 48 12.58 -1.38 -7.00
CA GLU A 48 12.74 -0.48 -8.15
C GLU A 48 13.39 0.86 -7.76
N PHE A 49 13.01 1.44 -6.62
CA PHE A 49 13.68 2.62 -6.04
C PHE A 49 15.18 2.37 -5.83
N ASN A 50 15.53 1.23 -5.23
CA ASN A 50 16.93 0.87 -4.97
C ASN A 50 17.73 0.76 -6.28
N LYS A 51 17.15 0.14 -7.32
CA LYS A 51 17.77 0.05 -8.66
C LYS A 51 17.95 1.41 -9.31
N ALA A 52 16.94 2.28 -9.24
CA ALA A 52 16.94 3.58 -9.90
C ALA A 52 17.86 4.62 -9.21
N ASN A 53 18.04 4.52 -7.89
CA ASN A 53 18.85 5.46 -7.13
C ASN A 53 20.36 5.18 -7.27
N VAL A 54 20.95 5.49 -8.43
CA VAL A 54 22.36 5.17 -8.74
C VAL A 54 23.40 5.84 -7.83
N GLN A 55 23.04 6.93 -7.15
CA GLN A 55 23.95 7.70 -6.31
C GLN A 55 24.18 7.05 -4.94
N GLU A 56 23.21 6.27 -4.47
CA GLU A 56 23.31 5.57 -3.20
C GLU A 56 23.88 4.16 -3.40
N GLN A 57 24.89 3.81 -2.60
CA GLN A 57 25.54 2.49 -2.64
C GLN A 57 24.81 1.46 -1.77
N PHE A 58 24.15 1.91 -0.71
CA PHE A 58 23.43 1.07 0.25
C PHE A 58 21.95 0.91 -0.11
N ALA A 59 21.37 -0.25 0.15
CA ALA A 59 19.96 -0.46 -0.08
C ALA A 59 19.11 0.25 0.99
N TYR A 60 17.91 0.65 0.62
CA TYR A 60 16.86 1.07 1.53
C TYR A 60 15.86 -0.07 1.75
N LYS A 61 15.24 -0.09 2.93
CA LYS A 61 14.13 -1.00 3.26
C LYS A 61 12.94 -0.23 3.82
N VAL A 62 11.76 -0.85 3.76
CA VAL A 62 10.55 -0.31 4.38
C VAL A 62 10.72 -0.26 5.91
N LEU A 63 10.50 0.91 6.50
CA LEU A 63 10.32 1.11 7.94
C LEU A 63 8.84 1.01 8.30
N ASN A 64 8.01 1.74 7.57
CA ASN A 64 6.57 1.82 7.81
C ASN A 64 5.82 2.18 6.52
N ILE A 65 4.58 1.72 6.39
CA ILE A 65 3.63 2.16 5.37
C ILE A 65 2.56 2.94 6.09
N THR A 66 2.50 4.26 5.86
CA THR A 66 1.58 5.16 6.57
C THR A 66 0.24 5.31 5.86
N SER A 67 0.20 5.08 4.55
CA SER A 67 -1.02 5.14 3.76
C SER A 67 -0.93 4.20 2.57
N ALA A 68 -2.05 3.55 2.26
CA ALA A 68 -2.21 2.74 1.08
C ALA A 68 -3.60 2.98 0.47
N LYS A 69 -3.63 3.25 -0.83
CA LYS A 69 -4.86 3.34 -1.61
C LYS A 69 -4.78 2.43 -2.83
N MET A 70 -5.92 1.89 -3.24
CA MET A 70 -6.07 1.13 -4.46
C MET A 70 -7.00 1.87 -5.41
N GLN A 71 -6.67 1.86 -6.70
CA GLN A 71 -7.49 2.45 -7.75
C GLN A 71 -7.54 1.52 -8.95
N ILE A 72 -8.75 1.11 -9.35
CA ILE A 72 -8.96 0.28 -10.54
C ILE A 72 -8.99 1.20 -11.76
N VAL A 73 -8.11 0.92 -12.74
CA VAL A 73 -7.93 1.65 -14.01
C VAL A 73 -7.78 0.64 -15.15
N ALA A 74 -7.01 0.95 -16.21
CA ALA A 74 -6.48 -0.05 -17.14
C ALA A 74 -5.35 -0.89 -16.48
N GLY A 75 -5.65 -1.44 -15.31
CA GLY A 75 -4.72 -2.03 -14.35
C GLY A 75 -5.18 -1.72 -12.93
N ILE A 76 -4.28 -1.86 -11.96
CA ILE A 76 -4.50 -1.54 -10.56
C ILE A 76 -3.36 -0.63 -10.11
N ASN A 77 -3.69 0.59 -9.71
CA ASN A 77 -2.74 1.47 -9.06
C ASN A 77 -2.75 1.24 -7.55
N TYR A 78 -1.58 0.95 -6.99
CA TYR A 78 -1.30 0.98 -5.57
C TYR A 78 -0.57 2.28 -5.26
N ILE A 79 -1.26 3.20 -4.59
CA ILE A 79 -0.73 4.52 -4.21
C ILE A 79 -0.30 4.43 -2.76
N LEU A 80 1.01 4.57 -2.51
CA LEU A 80 1.62 4.23 -1.24
C LEU A 80 2.42 5.42 -0.68
N GLU A 81 2.20 5.70 0.61
CA GLU A 81 3.09 6.55 1.41
C GLU A 81 3.94 5.64 2.30
N VAL A 82 5.26 5.67 2.09
CA VAL A 82 6.20 4.71 2.69
C VAL A 82 7.39 5.44 3.28
N TRP A 83 7.71 5.12 4.53
CA TRP A 83 8.98 5.49 5.15
C TRP A 83 10.04 4.44 4.84
N LEU A 84 11.16 4.89 4.30
CA LEU A 84 12.31 4.05 4.03
C LEU A 84 13.48 4.40 4.94
N GLY A 85 14.25 3.39 5.31
CA GLY A 85 15.46 3.52 6.10
C GLY A 85 16.63 2.86 5.38
N ARG A 86 17.76 3.57 5.34
CA ARG A 86 19.01 3.04 4.78
C ARG A 86 19.49 1.84 5.60
N THR A 87 19.93 0.81 4.89
CA THR A 87 20.46 -0.42 5.46
C THR A 87 21.99 -0.43 5.47
N VAL A 88 22.59 -1.46 6.09
CA VAL A 88 24.04 -1.69 6.01
C VAL A 88 24.47 -2.45 4.75
N CYS A 89 23.53 -3.01 3.99
CA CYS A 89 23.85 -3.82 2.82
C CYS A 89 24.03 -2.96 1.58
N LYS A 90 25.04 -3.31 0.76
CA LYS A 90 25.22 -2.72 -0.57
C LYS A 90 24.17 -3.29 -1.52
N LYS A 91 23.71 -2.47 -2.47
CA LYS A 91 22.70 -2.88 -3.48
C LYS A 91 23.13 -4.06 -4.35
N SER A 92 24.43 -4.26 -4.56
CA SER A 92 24.97 -5.42 -5.30
C SER A 92 24.75 -6.76 -4.59
N HIS A 93 24.51 -6.74 -3.28
CA HIS A 93 24.32 -7.94 -2.46
C HIS A 93 22.86 -8.18 -2.10
N THR A 94 21.93 -7.29 -2.48
CA THR A 94 20.49 -7.45 -2.18
C THR A 94 19.74 -8.32 -3.17
N ALA A 95 20.45 -8.97 -4.12
CA ALA A 95 19.85 -9.88 -5.07
C ALA A 95 19.29 -11.15 -4.40
N ASP A 96 19.82 -11.52 -3.23
CA ASP A 96 19.56 -12.81 -2.61
C ASP A 96 19.12 -12.62 -1.16
N SER A 97 17.82 -12.82 -0.90
CA SER A 97 17.18 -13.53 0.23
C SER A 97 17.60 -13.32 1.70
N GLU A 98 18.70 -12.62 2.01
CA GLU A 98 19.17 -12.43 3.39
C GLU A 98 18.47 -11.24 4.04
N PRO A 99 18.06 -11.37 5.31
CA PRO A 99 17.50 -10.27 6.07
C PRO A 99 18.56 -9.18 6.27
N CYS A 100 18.43 -8.08 5.54
CA CYS A 100 19.33 -6.93 5.70
C CYS A 100 18.91 -6.05 6.89
N ALA A 101 19.86 -5.83 7.81
CA ALA A 101 19.67 -4.97 8.97
C ALA A 101 19.62 -3.47 8.59
N LEU A 102 18.87 -2.68 9.36
CA LEU A 102 18.95 -1.22 9.25
C LEU A 102 20.33 -0.77 9.70
N HIS A 103 20.80 0.34 9.12
CA HIS A 103 21.92 1.05 9.70
C HIS A 103 21.53 1.55 11.11
N PRO A 104 22.41 1.55 12.11
CA PRO A 104 22.09 2.02 13.47
C PRO A 104 21.56 3.46 13.51
N GLU A 105 22.09 4.29 12.61
CA GLU A 105 21.60 5.64 12.32
C GLU A 105 21.15 5.67 10.85
N PRO A 106 19.93 5.18 10.55
CA PRO A 106 19.47 5.09 9.18
C PRO A 106 19.21 6.49 8.63
N LYS A 107 19.69 6.76 7.41
CA LYS A 107 19.15 7.88 6.64
C LYS A 107 17.73 7.51 6.27
N GLU A 108 16.77 8.33 6.69
CA GLU A 108 15.35 8.10 6.44
C GLU A 108 14.86 8.98 5.31
N CYS A 109 13.89 8.49 4.55
CA CYS A 109 13.16 9.29 3.59
C CYS A 109 11.70 8.85 3.52
N GLN A 110 10.81 9.81 3.29
CA GLN A 110 9.42 9.57 2.99
C GLN A 110 9.23 9.52 1.48
N CYS A 111 8.59 8.47 0.99
CA CYS A 111 8.35 8.24 -0.42
C CYS A 111 6.86 8.11 -0.72
N HIS A 112 6.45 8.80 -1.77
CA HIS A 112 5.17 8.64 -2.45
C HIS A 112 5.39 7.80 -3.71
N PHE A 113 4.86 6.58 -3.68
CA PHE A 113 4.96 5.61 -4.78
C PHE A 113 3.61 5.37 -5.43
N ILE A 114 3.62 5.18 -6.75
CA ILE A 114 2.51 4.54 -7.47
C ILE A 114 3.07 3.33 -8.19
N VAL A 115 2.55 2.16 -7.82
CA VAL A 115 2.80 0.91 -8.54
C VAL A 115 1.57 0.61 -9.38
N THR A 116 1.75 0.48 -10.69
CA THR A 116 0.70 0.03 -11.61
C THR A 116 0.93 -1.45 -11.90
N ASP A 117 0.02 -2.30 -11.44
CA ASP A 117 -0.01 -3.74 -11.71
C ASP A 117 -1.09 -4.03 -12.75
N VAL A 118 -0.75 -4.80 -13.78
CA VAL A 118 -1.66 -5.21 -14.86
C VAL A 118 -1.69 -6.73 -14.90
N PRO A 119 -2.53 -7.37 -14.05
CA PRO A 119 -2.46 -8.82 -13.82
C PRO A 119 -2.65 -9.66 -15.08
N TRP A 120 -3.53 -9.23 -16.00
CA TRP A 120 -3.80 -9.96 -17.25
C TRP A 120 -2.64 -9.89 -18.26
N GLU A 121 -1.70 -8.96 -18.09
CA GLU A 121 -0.47 -8.87 -18.89
C GLU A 121 0.75 -9.41 -18.13
N ASN A 122 0.57 -9.84 -16.87
CA ASN A 122 1.66 -10.19 -15.95
C ASN A 122 2.74 -9.10 -15.87
N SER A 123 2.32 -7.84 -15.99
CA SER A 123 3.23 -6.69 -16.03
C SER A 123 2.98 -5.80 -14.82
N ARG A 124 4.06 -5.21 -14.29
CA ARG A 124 3.97 -4.22 -13.23
C ARG A 124 5.11 -3.21 -13.34
N ALA A 125 4.83 -1.96 -12.95
CA ALA A 125 5.80 -0.88 -13.03
C ALA A 125 5.67 0.09 -11.85
N LEU A 126 6.80 0.62 -11.40
CA LEU A 126 6.84 1.78 -10.50
C LEU A 126 6.64 3.04 -11.36
N THR A 127 5.39 3.48 -11.51
CA THR A 127 5.01 4.59 -12.39
C THR A 127 5.22 5.97 -11.75
N LEU A 128 5.29 6.03 -10.42
CA LEU A 128 5.67 7.24 -9.69
C LEU A 128 6.65 6.90 -8.56
N ASN A 129 7.74 7.66 -8.49
CA ASN A 129 8.77 7.55 -7.47
C ASN A 129 9.18 8.97 -7.03
N LYS A 130 8.59 9.46 -5.94
CA LYS A 130 8.92 10.76 -5.36
C LYS A 130 9.29 10.58 -3.90
N CYS A 131 10.53 10.88 -3.54
CA CYS A 131 11.03 10.73 -2.18
C CYS A 131 11.65 12.04 -1.67
N HIS A 132 11.48 12.31 -0.38
CA HIS A 132 12.08 13.45 0.31
C HIS A 132 12.83 12.94 1.56
N PRO A 133 14.05 13.42 1.85
CA PRO A 133 14.73 13.11 3.11
C PRO A 133 13.90 13.55 4.31
N ASN A 134 14.00 12.81 5.42
CA ASN A 134 13.50 13.25 6.73
C ASN A 134 14.43 14.31 7.33
#